data_AF-A0A3E5EZJ0-F1
#
_entry.id   AF-A0A3E5EZJ0-F1
#
_cell.length_a   1.000
_cell.length_b   1.000
_cell.length_c   1.000
_cell.angle_alpha   90.00
_cell.angle_beta   90.00
_cell.angle_gamma   90.00
#
_symmetry.space_group_name_H-M   'P 1'
#
loop_
_entity.id
_entity.type
_entity.pdbx_description
1 polymer ?
#
loop_
_entity_poly.entity_id
_entity_poly.type
_entity_poly.pdbx_seq_one_letter_code
_entity_poly.pdbx_strand_id
1 'polypeptide(L)'
;MYYEDMFSIVEKLPFDTEAEVFSSDTERIYLLRPSVLPRKFSSYNPETNIQIWLEEPGRKAFKPNHLRILIDLKLRMREHPDLKYKFLEAFDKIFYGADPLISIEPLLSYKYTQHIGSLESTAILAQLFIIEQEYGFMGRTKYNPPSLYIQGWIRNFIDSDAEIDILCRRICSFTPPPVKYTCCDDKNHKKYMNNAEPLWYL
;
A
#
# COMPACT_ATOMS: atom_id res chain seq x y z
N MET A 1 -3.14 13.27 -2.86
CA MET A 1 -4.62 13.29 -2.84
C MET A 1 -5.13 12.54 -1.60
N TYR A 2 -6.16 13.04 -0.91
CA TYR A 2 -6.76 12.33 0.24
C TYR A 2 -7.44 11.01 -0.20
N TYR A 3 -7.64 10.10 0.75
CA TYR A 3 -8.21 8.77 0.44
C TYR A 3 -9.57 8.86 -0.25
N GLU A 4 -10.49 9.68 0.25
CA GLU A 4 -11.86 9.80 -0.31
C GLU A 4 -11.85 10.29 -1.76
N ASP A 5 -10.96 11.21 -2.09
CA ASP A 5 -10.81 11.73 -3.46
C ASP A 5 -10.26 10.64 -4.39
N MET A 6 -9.23 9.90 -3.95
CA MET A 6 -8.65 8.80 -4.71
C MET A 6 -9.65 7.66 -4.88
N PHE A 7 -10.40 7.33 -3.83
CA PHE A 7 -11.46 6.34 -3.86
C PHE A 7 -12.58 6.74 -4.83
N SER A 8 -12.98 8.00 -4.86
CA SER A 8 -13.96 8.51 -5.85
C SER A 8 -13.47 8.33 -7.29
N ILE A 9 -12.17 8.51 -7.57
CA ILE A 9 -11.61 8.21 -8.90
C ILE A 9 -11.72 6.71 -9.21
N VAL A 10 -11.35 5.87 -8.25
CA VAL A 10 -11.38 4.40 -8.39
C VAL A 10 -12.81 3.89 -8.62
N GLU A 11 -13.78 4.37 -7.84
CA GLU A 11 -15.19 3.98 -7.91
C GLU A 11 -15.81 4.37 -9.26
N LYS A 12 -15.52 5.59 -9.73
CA LYS A 12 -16.10 6.16 -10.97
C LYS A 12 -15.33 5.79 -12.24
N LEU A 13 -14.22 5.06 -12.14
CA LEU A 13 -13.38 4.68 -13.27
C LEU A 13 -14.18 3.91 -14.34
N PRO A 14 -14.34 4.44 -15.56
CA PRO A 14 -15.01 3.72 -16.64
C PRO A 14 -14.22 2.50 -17.08
N PHE A 15 -14.91 1.53 -17.68
CA PHE A 15 -14.24 0.39 -18.30
C PHE A 15 -13.31 0.83 -19.43
N ASP A 16 -12.19 0.12 -19.56
CA ASP A 16 -11.18 0.23 -20.61
C ASP A 16 -10.60 1.64 -20.80
N THR A 17 -10.70 2.48 -19.76
CA THR A 17 -10.17 3.84 -19.73
C THR A 17 -9.05 3.95 -18.71
N GLU A 18 -7.95 4.61 -19.09
CA GLU A 18 -6.87 4.94 -18.16
C GLU A 18 -7.23 6.19 -17.35
N ALA A 19 -7.06 6.12 -16.03
CA ALA A 19 -7.05 7.30 -15.17
C ALA A 19 -5.67 7.46 -14.55
N GLU A 20 -4.93 8.49 -14.96
CA GLU A 20 -3.67 8.86 -14.34
C GLU A 20 -3.92 9.44 -12.94
N VAL A 21 -3.22 8.91 -11.94
CA VAL A 21 -3.35 9.33 -10.54
C VAL A 21 -2.06 9.92 -9.98
N PHE A 22 -0.93 9.68 -10.65
CA PHE A 22 0.35 10.27 -10.33
C PHE A 22 1.27 10.28 -11.56
N SER A 23 2.03 11.35 -11.71
CA SER A 23 3.00 11.52 -12.79
C SER A 23 4.16 12.38 -12.31
N SER A 24 5.36 11.98 -12.69
CA SER A 24 6.64 12.64 -12.41
C SER A 24 7.57 12.45 -13.60
N ASP A 25 8.75 13.06 -13.57
CA ASP A 25 9.75 12.89 -14.63
C ASP A 25 10.22 11.44 -14.81
N THR A 26 10.05 10.59 -13.79
CA THR A 26 10.61 9.23 -13.76
C THR A 26 9.57 8.14 -13.58
N GLU A 27 8.35 8.44 -13.18
CA GLU A 27 7.33 7.42 -12.88
C GLU A 27 5.94 7.97 -13.17
N ARG A 28 5.10 7.12 -13.77
CA ARG A 28 3.66 7.38 -13.99
C ARG A 28 2.86 6.22 -13.40
N ILE A 29 1.84 6.55 -12.61
CA ILE A 29 0.90 5.59 -12.04
C ILE A 29 -0.49 5.90 -12.58
N TYR A 30 -1.14 4.89 -13.14
CA TYR A 30 -2.49 4.99 -13.65
C TYR A 30 -3.31 3.75 -13.31
N LEU A 31 -4.63 3.93 -13.36
CA LEU A 31 -5.62 2.90 -13.09
C LEU A 31 -6.30 2.48 -14.38
N LEU A 32 -6.67 1.21 -14.47
CA LEU A 32 -7.45 0.66 -15.57
C LEU A 32 -8.47 -0.36 -15.04
N ARG A 33 -9.73 -0.26 -15.48
CA ARG A 33 -10.76 -1.26 -15.21
C ARG A 33 -11.07 -2.04 -16.49
N PRO A 34 -10.59 -3.28 -16.68
CA PRO A 34 -10.86 -4.02 -17.92
C PRO A 34 -12.32 -4.50 -17.98
N SER A 35 -13.00 -4.31 -19.13
CA SER A 35 -14.35 -4.86 -19.35
C SER A 35 -14.36 -6.37 -19.52
N VAL A 36 -13.28 -6.94 -20.06
CA VAL A 36 -13.16 -8.37 -20.33
C VAL A 36 -12.18 -9.02 -19.35
N LEU A 37 -12.71 -9.86 -18.47
CA LEU A 37 -11.90 -10.68 -17.57
C LEU A 37 -11.35 -11.92 -18.29
N PRO A 38 -10.08 -12.30 -18.08
CA PRO A 38 -9.57 -13.60 -18.51
C PRO A 38 -10.44 -14.73 -17.96
N ARG A 39 -10.66 -15.81 -18.73
CA ARG A 39 -11.52 -16.95 -18.32
C ARG A 39 -11.25 -17.51 -16.93
N LYS A 40 -9.99 -17.47 -16.47
CA LYS A 40 -9.57 -17.93 -15.13
C LYS A 40 -10.06 -17.05 -13.97
N PHE A 41 -10.60 -15.87 -14.26
CA PHE A 41 -11.11 -14.90 -13.30
C PHE A 41 -12.62 -14.65 -13.47
N SER A 42 -13.35 -15.60 -14.06
CA SER A 42 -14.80 -15.49 -14.29
C SER A 42 -15.63 -15.29 -13.02
N SER A 43 -15.07 -15.59 -11.84
CA SER A 43 -15.70 -15.39 -10.54
C SER A 43 -15.51 -13.98 -9.95
N TYR A 44 -14.70 -13.13 -10.58
CA TYR A 44 -14.46 -11.77 -10.09
C TYR A 44 -15.56 -10.83 -10.58
N ASN A 45 -16.00 -9.92 -9.72
CA ASN A 45 -16.83 -8.78 -10.11
C ASN A 45 -16.01 -7.79 -10.96
N PRO A 46 -16.33 -7.60 -12.25
CA PRO A 46 -15.62 -6.65 -13.10
C PRO A 46 -15.70 -5.21 -12.59
N GLU A 47 -16.79 -4.83 -11.90
CA GLU A 47 -17.03 -3.46 -11.39
C GLU A 47 -16.03 -3.04 -10.30
N THR A 48 -15.46 -4.01 -9.58
CA THR A 48 -14.49 -3.75 -8.52
C THR A 48 -13.07 -4.17 -8.89
N ASN A 49 -12.87 -4.71 -10.10
CA ASN A 49 -11.58 -5.20 -10.57
C ASN A 49 -10.73 -4.08 -11.18
N ILE A 50 -10.06 -3.35 -10.30
CA ILE A 50 -9.17 -2.24 -10.66
C ILE A 50 -7.76 -2.79 -10.86
N GLN A 51 -7.09 -2.37 -11.92
CA GLN A 51 -5.68 -2.65 -12.15
C GLN A 51 -4.86 -1.39 -11.90
N ILE A 52 -3.88 -1.50 -11.02
CA ILE A 52 -2.87 -0.46 -10.80
C ILE A 52 -1.70 -0.74 -11.75
N TRP A 53 -1.30 0.26 -12.51
CA TRP A 53 -0.18 0.19 -13.44
C TRP A 53 0.90 1.20 -13.07
N LEU A 54 2.15 0.78 -13.18
CA LEU A 54 3.34 1.61 -13.00
C LEU A 54 4.16 1.59 -14.30
N GLU A 55 4.54 2.77 -14.75
CA GLU A 55 5.37 3.01 -15.91
C GLU A 55 6.64 3.77 -15.51
N GLU A 56 7.80 3.30 -15.99
CA GLU A 56 9.13 3.85 -15.71
C GLU A 56 9.85 4.09 -17.07
N PRO A 57 10.67 5.15 -17.22
CA PRO A 57 11.39 5.46 -18.45
C PRO A 57 12.19 4.27 -18.99
N GLY A 58 11.97 3.98 -20.28
CA GLY A 58 12.66 2.90 -20.98
C GLY A 58 12.25 1.49 -20.54
N ARG A 59 11.19 1.34 -19.74
CA ARG A 59 10.65 0.05 -19.30
C ARG A 59 9.22 -0.12 -19.75
N LYS A 60 8.83 -1.37 -19.98
CA LYS A 60 7.43 -1.71 -20.24
C LYS A 60 6.62 -1.49 -18.96
N ALA A 61 5.48 -0.82 -19.07
CA ALA A 61 4.52 -0.70 -17.98
C ALA A 61 4.14 -2.08 -17.42
N PHE A 62 3.99 -2.15 -16.10
CA PHE A 62 3.69 -3.39 -15.40
C PHE A 62 2.73 -3.13 -14.23
N LYS A 63 2.14 -4.19 -13.70
CA LYS A 63 1.27 -4.13 -12.51
C LYS A 63 2.10 -4.43 -11.27
N PRO A 64 2.44 -3.42 -10.45
CA PRO A 64 3.15 -3.68 -9.20
C PRO A 64 2.27 -4.52 -8.27
N ASN A 65 2.90 -5.29 -7.40
CA ASN A 65 2.21 -5.98 -6.32
C ASN A 65 2.67 -5.39 -4.97
N HIS A 66 2.03 -5.83 -3.87
CA HIS A 66 2.34 -5.36 -2.53
C HIS A 66 3.83 -5.49 -2.15
N LEU A 67 4.56 -6.49 -2.66
CA LEU A 67 5.98 -6.65 -2.34
C LEU A 67 6.83 -5.48 -2.84
N ARG A 68 6.41 -4.80 -3.93
CA ARG A 68 7.13 -3.62 -4.45
C ARG A 68 7.32 -2.56 -3.36
N ILE A 69 6.24 -2.21 -2.66
CA ILE A 69 6.31 -1.19 -1.60
C ILE A 69 6.96 -1.74 -0.33
N LEU A 70 6.72 -3.00 0.03
CA LEU A 70 7.25 -3.60 1.25
C LEU A 70 8.78 -3.72 1.20
N ILE A 71 9.31 -4.18 0.05
CA ILE A 71 10.76 -4.29 -0.16
C ILE A 71 11.38 -2.89 -0.22
N ASP A 72 10.76 -1.92 -0.93
CA ASP A 72 11.26 -0.54 -0.99
C ASP A 72 11.39 0.08 0.42
N LEU A 73 10.36 -0.07 1.25
CA LEU A 73 10.36 0.43 2.63
C LEU A 73 11.46 -0.22 3.48
N LYS A 74 11.63 -1.54 3.38
CA LYS A 74 12.68 -2.25 4.13
C LYS A 74 14.09 -1.84 3.69
N LEU A 75 14.31 -1.57 2.40
CA LEU A 75 15.59 -1.07 1.90
C LEU A 75 15.90 0.32 2.47
N ARG A 76 14.92 1.23 2.50
CA ARG A 76 15.07 2.56 3.10
C ARG A 76 15.34 2.49 4.60
N MET A 77 14.68 1.58 5.31
CA MET A 77 14.92 1.36 6.75
C MET A 77 16.27 0.75 7.06
N ARG A 78 16.80 -0.09 6.16
CA ARG A 78 18.16 -0.59 6.28
C ARG A 78 19.19 0.53 6.10
N GLU A 79 18.93 1.46 5.20
CA GLU A 79 19.82 2.60 4.93
C GLU A 79 19.75 3.67 6.03
N HIS A 80 18.54 4.02 6.47
CA HIS A 80 18.27 5.08 7.46
C HIS A 80 17.38 4.57 8.60
N PRO A 81 17.92 3.72 9.50
CA PRO A 81 17.16 3.15 10.61
C PRO A 81 16.67 4.20 11.63
N ASP A 82 17.32 5.36 11.68
CA ASP A 82 16.94 6.51 12.51
C ASP A 82 15.60 7.14 12.08
N LEU A 83 15.20 6.96 10.82
CA LEU A 83 13.94 7.51 10.28
C LEU A 83 12.72 6.62 10.55
N LYS A 84 12.90 5.49 11.25
CA LYS A 84 11.85 4.49 11.52
C LYS A 84 10.53 5.13 11.95
N TYR A 85 10.54 5.97 13.00
CA TYR A 85 9.33 6.58 13.53
C TYR A 85 8.64 7.49 12.52
N LYS A 86 9.40 8.26 11.73
CA LYS A 86 8.83 9.13 10.68
C LYS A 86 8.17 8.34 9.57
N PHE A 87 8.77 7.21 9.16
CA PHE A 87 8.15 6.32 8.17
C PHE A 87 6.89 5.66 8.71
N LEU A 88 6.95 5.10 9.93
CA LEU A 88 5.77 4.51 10.55
C LEU A 88 4.63 5.52 10.66
N GLU A 89 4.93 6.75 11.07
CA GLU A 89 3.94 7.82 11.22
C GLU A 89 3.34 8.22 9.86
N ALA A 90 4.17 8.39 8.84
CA ALA A 90 3.72 8.74 7.49
C ALA A 90 2.77 7.68 6.91
N PHE A 91 3.12 6.40 7.03
CA PHE A 91 2.30 5.32 6.49
C PHE A 91 1.06 5.00 7.36
N ASP A 92 1.08 5.32 8.66
CA ASP A 92 -0.14 5.34 9.47
C ASP A 92 -1.09 6.46 9.04
N LYS A 93 -0.57 7.67 8.80
CA LYS A 93 -1.38 8.79 8.28
C LYS A 93 -2.04 8.44 6.95
N ILE A 94 -1.31 7.81 6.03
CA ILE A 94 -1.85 7.31 4.75
C ILE A 94 -2.97 6.29 4.99
N PHE A 95 -2.76 5.34 5.90
CA PHE A 95 -3.76 4.34 6.26
C PHE A 95 -5.02 4.95 6.86
N TYR A 96 -4.88 6.02 7.67
CA TYR A 96 -6.01 6.78 8.22
C TYR A 96 -6.59 7.82 7.26
N GLY A 97 -6.21 7.78 5.98
CA GLY A 97 -6.86 8.52 4.90
C GLY A 97 -6.22 9.86 4.53
N ALA A 98 -5.08 10.21 5.13
CA ALA A 98 -4.35 11.42 4.77
C ALA A 98 -3.77 11.36 3.34
N ASP A 99 -3.43 12.54 2.81
CA ASP A 99 -2.74 12.66 1.54
C ASP A 99 -1.34 12.01 1.61
N PRO A 100 -1.02 11.05 0.71
CA PRO A 100 0.28 10.38 0.72
C PRO A 100 1.46 11.30 0.51
N LEU A 101 1.34 12.30 -0.36
CA LEU A 101 2.46 13.19 -0.67
C LEU A 101 2.75 14.12 0.50
N ILE A 102 1.71 14.63 1.16
CA ILE A 102 1.86 15.44 2.38
C ILE A 102 2.44 14.59 3.52
N SER A 103 1.98 13.35 3.66
CA SER A 103 2.40 12.47 4.76
C SER A 103 3.90 12.14 4.71
N ILE A 104 4.50 12.08 3.51
CA ILE A 104 5.92 11.80 3.33
C ILE A 104 6.80 13.05 3.22
N GLU A 105 6.26 14.27 3.20
CA GLU A 105 7.06 15.50 3.08
C GLU A 105 8.27 15.55 4.02
N PRO A 106 8.16 15.17 5.32
CA PRO A 106 9.30 15.18 6.24
C PRO A 106 10.42 14.19 5.89
N LEU A 107 10.19 13.29 4.94
CA LEU A 107 11.12 12.25 4.48
C LEU A 107 11.80 12.63 3.16
N LEU A 108 11.25 13.57 2.39
CA LEU A 108 11.76 13.93 1.06
C LEU A 108 13.12 14.64 1.09
N SER A 109 13.49 15.25 2.22
CA SER A 109 14.80 15.90 2.38
C SER A 109 15.96 14.91 2.49
N TYR A 110 15.69 13.61 2.69
CA TYR A 110 16.70 12.60 2.90
C TYR A 110 17.09 11.94 1.58
N LYS A 111 18.39 11.70 1.41
CA LYS A 111 18.92 10.98 0.26
C LYS A 111 18.84 9.47 0.51
N TYR A 112 18.19 8.75 -0.40
CA TYR A 112 18.15 7.29 -0.41
C TYR A 112 18.97 6.78 -1.60
N THR A 113 19.83 5.81 -1.35
CA THR A 113 20.61 5.10 -2.37
C THR A 113 20.10 3.68 -2.59
N GLN A 114 19.36 3.13 -1.61
CA GLN A 114 18.76 1.81 -1.66
C GLN A 114 17.25 1.93 -1.73
N HIS A 115 16.72 1.99 -2.96
CA HIS A 115 15.29 2.04 -3.23
C HIS A 115 14.99 1.42 -4.60
N ILE A 116 13.72 1.07 -4.83
CA ILE A 116 13.25 0.51 -6.09
C ILE A 116 12.57 1.60 -6.94
N GLY A 117 11.82 2.51 -6.31
CA GLY A 117 11.14 3.64 -6.97
C GLY A 117 11.30 4.94 -6.19
N SER A 118 10.60 6.00 -6.58
CA SER A 118 10.52 7.23 -5.75
C SER A 118 9.72 6.97 -4.47
N LEU A 119 9.94 7.80 -3.44
CA LEU A 119 9.17 7.65 -2.20
C LEU A 119 7.71 8.03 -2.42
N GLU A 120 7.48 9.00 -3.30
CA GLU A 120 6.20 9.47 -3.79
C GLU A 120 5.40 8.32 -4.41
N SER A 121 5.99 7.58 -5.36
CA SER A 121 5.36 6.40 -5.93
C SER A 121 5.06 5.32 -4.90
N THR A 122 5.98 5.06 -3.95
CA THR A 122 5.74 4.10 -2.87
C THR A 122 4.55 4.52 -1.99
N ALA A 123 4.41 5.81 -1.68
CA ALA A 123 3.31 6.35 -0.88
C ALA A 123 1.96 6.29 -1.63
N ILE A 124 1.94 6.67 -2.91
CA ILE A 124 0.74 6.58 -3.76
C ILE A 124 0.31 5.12 -3.93
N LEU A 125 1.24 4.22 -4.21
CA LEU A 125 0.96 2.79 -4.32
C LEU A 125 0.41 2.21 -3.02
N ALA A 126 0.90 2.65 -1.85
CA ALA A 126 0.37 2.21 -0.57
C ALA A 126 -1.12 2.59 -0.40
N GLN A 127 -1.50 3.84 -0.71
CA GLN A 127 -2.91 4.25 -0.69
C GLN A 127 -3.75 3.44 -1.69
N LEU A 128 -3.25 3.23 -2.90
CA LEU A 128 -3.96 2.45 -3.92
C LEU A 128 -4.16 0.98 -3.52
N PHE A 129 -3.17 0.36 -2.87
CA PHE A 129 -3.30 -1.02 -2.37
C PHE A 129 -4.24 -1.13 -1.15
N ILE A 130 -4.33 -0.09 -0.32
CA ILE A 130 -5.35 0.00 0.73
C ILE A 130 -6.74 0.02 0.09
N ILE A 131 -6.95 0.89 -0.91
CA ILE A 131 -8.22 0.97 -1.65
C ILE A 131 -8.53 -0.36 -2.36
N GLU A 132 -7.56 -0.97 -3.04
CA GLU A 132 -7.73 -2.25 -3.72
C GLU A 132 -8.20 -3.34 -2.73
N GLN A 133 -7.63 -3.40 -1.53
CA GLN A 133 -8.04 -4.36 -0.51
C GLN A 133 -9.43 -4.09 0.08
N GLU A 134 -9.86 -2.84 0.17
CA GLU A 134 -11.18 -2.50 0.70
C GLU A 134 -12.28 -2.65 -0.34
N TYR A 135 -12.00 -2.29 -1.60
CA TYR A 135 -12.98 -2.25 -2.68
C TYR A 135 -13.01 -3.53 -3.52
N GLY A 136 -11.84 -4.05 -3.88
CA GLY A 136 -11.69 -5.15 -4.83
C GLY A 136 -11.68 -6.54 -4.18
N PHE A 137 -11.41 -6.63 -2.87
CA PHE A 137 -11.24 -7.91 -2.21
C PHE A 137 -12.58 -8.59 -1.88
N MET A 138 -12.96 -9.59 -2.68
CA MET A 138 -14.17 -10.42 -2.47
C MET A 138 -13.93 -11.62 -1.53
N GLY A 139 -12.74 -11.76 -0.96
CA GLY A 139 -12.39 -12.87 -0.06
C GLY A 139 -12.80 -12.64 1.39
N ARG A 140 -12.90 -13.71 2.18
CA ARG A 140 -13.01 -13.61 3.66
C ARG A 140 -11.64 -13.26 4.25
N THR A 141 -11.37 -11.97 4.44
CA THR A 141 -10.30 -11.54 5.36
C THR A 141 -10.74 -11.77 6.80
N LYS A 142 -9.77 -12.02 7.70
CA LYS A 142 -10.04 -12.06 9.15
C LYS A 142 -10.02 -10.66 9.78
N TYR A 143 -9.52 -9.68 9.05
CA TYR A 143 -9.38 -8.30 9.51
C TYR A 143 -10.58 -7.45 9.13
N ASN A 144 -10.90 -6.50 9.99
CA ASN A 144 -11.86 -5.45 9.71
C ASN A 144 -11.27 -4.09 10.12
N PRO A 145 -10.85 -3.22 9.18
CA PRO A 145 -11.04 -3.32 7.73
C PRO A 145 -10.11 -4.35 7.04
N PRO A 146 -10.42 -4.79 5.80
CA PRO A 146 -9.57 -5.72 5.05
C PRO A 146 -8.15 -5.24 4.78
N SER A 147 -7.99 -3.95 4.49
CA SER A 147 -6.71 -3.25 4.27
C SER A 147 -5.72 -3.37 5.43
N LEU A 148 -6.20 -3.72 6.63
CA LEU A 148 -5.34 -3.91 7.79
C LEU A 148 -4.34 -5.07 7.59
N TYR A 149 -4.61 -5.99 6.67
CA TYR A 149 -3.63 -7.00 6.25
C TYR A 149 -2.38 -6.34 5.65
N ILE A 150 -2.52 -5.46 4.65
CA ILE A 150 -1.36 -4.79 4.07
C ILE A 150 -0.73 -3.80 5.04
N GLN A 151 -1.55 -3.05 5.81
CA GLN A 151 -1.01 -2.08 6.77
C GLN A 151 -0.17 -2.76 7.86
N GLY A 152 -0.63 -3.89 8.40
CA GLY A 152 0.14 -4.67 9.36
C GLY A 152 1.49 -5.14 8.78
N TRP A 153 1.55 -5.43 7.49
CA TRP A 153 2.80 -5.78 6.81
C TRP A 153 3.69 -4.56 6.55
N ILE A 154 3.13 -3.42 6.15
CA ILE A 154 3.88 -2.15 6.01
C ILE A 154 4.58 -1.81 7.32
N ARG A 155 3.84 -1.80 8.44
CA ARG A 155 4.38 -1.55 9.79
C ARG A 155 5.49 -2.55 10.15
N ASN A 156 5.28 -3.83 9.86
CA ASN A 156 6.26 -4.88 10.14
C ASN A 156 7.53 -4.76 9.26
N PHE A 157 7.41 -4.44 7.98
CA PHE A 157 8.59 -4.25 7.11
C PHE A 157 9.39 -3.01 7.49
N ILE A 158 8.75 -1.99 8.04
CA ILE A 158 9.43 -0.79 8.52
C ILE A 158 10.12 -1.04 9.88
N ASP A 159 9.43 -1.67 10.83
CA ASP A 159 9.92 -1.79 12.22
C ASP A 159 10.79 -3.03 12.49
N SER A 160 10.62 -4.12 11.73
CA SER A 160 11.27 -5.40 12.06
C SER A 160 12.77 -5.40 11.80
N ASP A 161 13.54 -5.96 12.73
CA ASP A 161 14.98 -6.27 12.56
C ASP A 161 15.24 -7.53 11.72
N ALA A 162 14.19 -8.26 11.32
CA ALA A 162 14.35 -9.45 10.49
C ALA A 162 14.89 -9.11 9.09
N GLU A 163 15.65 -10.04 8.52
CA GLU A 163 16.15 -9.93 7.15
C GLU A 163 15.00 -9.94 6.13
N ILE A 164 15.23 -9.28 5.00
CA ILE A 164 14.21 -9.04 3.97
C ILE A 164 13.69 -10.33 3.35
N ASP A 165 14.53 -11.35 3.22
CA ASP A 165 14.16 -12.68 2.70
C ASP A 165 13.21 -13.43 3.65
N ILE A 166 13.44 -13.32 4.96
CA ILE A 166 12.56 -13.88 6.00
C ILE A 166 11.18 -13.21 5.92
N LEU A 167 11.14 -11.87 5.82
CA LEU A 167 9.90 -11.12 5.71
C LEU A 167 9.13 -11.48 4.43
N CYS A 168 9.81 -11.48 3.28
CA CYS A 168 9.26 -11.90 1.99
C CYS A 168 8.71 -13.33 2.03
N ARG A 169 9.46 -14.28 2.60
CA ARG A 169 9.00 -15.67 2.74
C ARG A 169 7.68 -15.76 3.51
N ARG A 170 7.56 -15.01 4.62
CA ARG A 170 6.36 -15.06 5.47
C ARG A 170 5.12 -14.54 4.75
N ILE A 171 5.20 -13.38 4.11
CA ILE A 171 4.06 -12.82 3.38
C ILE A 171 3.69 -13.69 2.17
N CYS A 172 4.68 -14.21 1.42
CA CYS A 172 4.44 -15.12 0.29
C CYS A 172 3.85 -16.47 0.73
N SER A 173 4.05 -16.88 1.98
CA SER A 173 3.44 -18.06 2.59
C SER A 173 2.05 -17.75 3.18
N PHE A 174 1.43 -16.63 2.81
CA PHE A 174 0.12 -16.17 3.28
C PHE A 174 0.01 -16.07 4.80
N THR A 175 1.13 -15.85 5.49
CA THR A 175 1.12 -15.64 6.94
C THR A 175 0.47 -14.29 7.24
N PRO A 176 -0.36 -14.16 8.28
CA PRO A 176 -0.83 -12.85 8.73
C PRO A 176 0.33 -11.99 9.26
N PRO A 177 0.22 -10.65 9.16
CA PRO A 177 1.17 -9.77 9.83
C PRO A 177 1.13 -9.99 11.36
N PRO A 178 2.21 -9.65 12.09
CA PRO A 178 2.22 -9.76 13.55
C PRO A 178 1.06 -8.99 14.20
N VAL A 179 0.38 -9.64 15.15
CA VAL A 179 -0.81 -9.09 15.83
C VAL A 179 -0.53 -7.74 16.49
N LYS A 180 0.69 -7.50 16.96
CA LYS A 180 1.07 -6.21 17.58
C LYS A 180 0.82 -5.01 16.66
N TYR A 181 0.89 -5.18 15.34
CA TYR A 181 0.69 -4.11 14.36
C TYR A 181 -0.75 -3.99 13.84
N THR A 182 -1.67 -4.83 14.32
CA THR A 182 -3.07 -4.84 13.84
C THR A 182 -4.10 -4.78 14.96
N CYS A 183 -3.75 -5.18 16.17
CA CYS A 183 -4.72 -5.44 17.24
C CYS A 183 -5.57 -4.26 17.73
N CYS A 184 -5.12 -3.01 17.60
CA CYS A 184 -5.91 -1.83 17.99
C CYS A 184 -6.72 -1.25 16.82
N ASP A 185 -6.39 -1.58 15.56
CA ASP A 185 -7.13 -1.14 14.38
C ASP A 185 -8.14 -2.18 13.88
N ASP A 186 -8.00 -3.44 14.30
CA ASP A 186 -8.88 -4.53 13.90
C ASP A 186 -10.18 -4.51 14.71
N LYS A 187 -11.30 -4.12 14.10
CA LYS A 187 -12.64 -4.12 14.70
C LYS A 187 -13.08 -5.51 15.21
N ASN A 188 -12.46 -6.58 14.70
CA ASN A 188 -12.74 -7.94 15.17
C ASN A 188 -11.92 -8.32 16.42
N HIS A 189 -10.94 -7.51 16.82
CA HIS A 189 -10.02 -7.82 17.90
C HIS A 189 -10.43 -7.16 19.23
N LYS A 190 -10.23 -7.87 20.34
CA LYS A 190 -10.60 -7.39 21.69
C LYS A 190 -9.89 -6.12 22.18
N LYS A 191 -8.78 -5.76 21.54
CA LYS A 191 -7.98 -4.55 21.83
C LYS A 191 -8.34 -3.38 20.91
N TYR A 192 -9.34 -3.53 20.04
CA TYR A 192 -9.78 -2.49 19.13
C TYR A 192 -10.00 -1.16 19.85
N MET A 193 -9.45 -0.10 19.30
CA MET A 193 -9.62 1.27 19.77
C MET A 193 -10.26 2.08 18.65
N ASN A 194 -11.40 2.70 18.93
CA ASN A 194 -11.98 3.64 17.99
C ASN A 194 -11.06 4.87 17.92
N ASN A 195 -10.60 5.23 16.70
CA ASN A 195 -9.64 6.31 16.45
C ASN A 195 -8.27 6.07 17.13
N ALA A 196 -7.63 4.93 16.84
CA ALA A 196 -6.25 4.73 17.28
C ALA A 196 -5.32 5.78 16.64
N GLU A 197 -4.50 6.44 17.46
CA GLU A 197 -3.52 7.42 16.98
C GLU A 197 -2.36 6.74 16.25
N PRO A 198 -1.68 7.40 15.29
CA PRO A 198 -0.46 6.88 14.68
C PRO A 198 0.54 6.37 15.73
N LEU A 199 1.26 5.31 15.39
CA LEU A 199 2.30 4.69 16.22
C LEU A 199 1.81 4.01 17.50
N TRP A 200 0.52 3.75 17.68
CA TRP A 200 -0.05 3.12 18.89
C TRP A 200 0.57 1.77 19.31
N TYR A 201 1.29 1.11 18.40
CA TYR A 201 1.90 -0.21 18.57
C TYR A 201 3.38 -0.18 18.99
N LEU A 202 3.94 1.00 19.23
CA LEU A 202 5.33 1.20 19.66
C LEU A 202 5.47 1.24 21.18
#